data_AF-A0A959IA10-F1
#
_entry.id   AF-A0A959IA10-F1
#
_cell.length_a   1.000
_cell.length_b   1.000
_cell.length_c   1.000
_cell.angle_alpha   90.00
_cell.angle_beta   90.00
_cell.angle_gamma   90.00
#
_symmetry.space_group_name_H-M   'P 1'
#
loop_
_entity.id
_entity.type
_entity.pdbx_description
1 polymer ?
#
loop_
_entity_poly.entity_id
_entity_poly.type
_entity_poly.pdbx_seq_one_letter_code
_entity_poly.pdbx_strand_id
1 'polypeptide(L)'
;EEQISEYVNSTLAAGKVIPGYGHAILRRPDPRFMAQKRFAEEYIQDDDIVNVVWKVFKVVPPILEGLGKVKNPWPNVDAHSGALLVHYGMTEYSFYTVLFGVSRALGVMAALCWSRALGMPLERPKSVTTNWVREFLAQNKEVGIN
;
A
#
# COMPACT_ATOMS: atom_id res chain seq x y z
N GLU A 1 -22.86 -9.50 3.88
CA GLU A 1 -21.59 -10.09 3.41
C GLU A 1 -21.73 -10.60 1.98
N GLU A 2 -22.80 -11.32 1.67
CA GLU A 2 -23.15 -11.79 0.31
C GLU A 2 -23.12 -10.68 -0.76
N GLN A 3 -23.82 -9.56 -0.51
CA GLN A 3 -23.79 -8.38 -1.40
C GLN A 3 -22.37 -7.85 -1.67
N ILE A 4 -21.48 -7.88 -0.67
CA ILE A 4 -20.08 -7.45 -0.83
C ILE A 4 -19.32 -8.45 -1.69
N SER A 5 -19.55 -9.74 -1.49
CA SER A 5 -18.96 -10.80 -2.32
C SER A 5 -19.37 -10.67 -3.79
N GLU A 6 -20.66 -10.46 -4.07
CA GLU A 6 -21.17 -10.23 -5.43
C GLU A 6 -20.56 -8.98 -6.07
N TYR A 7 -20.49 -7.88 -5.31
CA TYR A 7 -19.86 -6.65 -5.78
C TYR A 7 -18.37 -6.85 -6.10
N VAL A 8 -17.63 -7.56 -5.25
CA VAL A 8 -16.21 -7.85 -5.45
C VAL A 8 -16.01 -8.72 -6.69
N ASN A 9 -16.79 -9.80 -6.84
CA ASN A 9 -16.71 -10.68 -8.00
C ASN A 9 -17.04 -9.96 -9.31
N SER A 10 -18.10 -9.15 -9.34
CA SER A 10 -18.45 -8.36 -10.53
C SER A 10 -17.39 -7.29 -10.87
N THR A 11 -16.80 -6.65 -9.86
CA THR A 11 -15.70 -5.68 -10.03
C THR A 11 -14.47 -6.34 -10.66
N LEU A 12 -14.10 -7.52 -10.17
CA LEU A 12 -12.97 -8.30 -10.70
C LEU A 12 -13.25 -8.85 -12.10
N ALA A 13 -14.48 -9.29 -12.38
CA ALA A 13 -14.90 -9.74 -13.70
C ALA A 13 -14.83 -8.60 -14.74
N ALA A 14 -15.07 -7.36 -14.31
CA ALA A 14 -14.88 -6.16 -15.13
C ALA A 14 -13.41 -5.74 -15.31
N GLY A 15 -12.44 -6.53 -14.82
CA GLY A 15 -11.00 -6.25 -14.93
C GLY A 15 -10.50 -5.14 -14.00
N LYS A 16 -11.32 -4.71 -13.02
CA LYS A 16 -10.93 -3.71 -12.02
C LYS A 16 -10.25 -4.38 -10.83
N VAL A 17 -9.56 -3.57 -10.02
CA VAL A 17 -8.88 -4.00 -8.79
C VAL A 17 -9.66 -3.52 -7.56
N ILE A 18 -9.47 -4.20 -6.43
CA ILE A 18 -10.01 -3.77 -5.13
C ILE A 18 -8.96 -2.87 -4.44
N PRO A 19 -9.24 -1.56 -4.23
CA PRO A 19 -8.29 -0.64 -3.64
C PRO A 19 -7.86 -1.08 -2.24
N GLY A 20 -6.56 -0.96 -1.93
CA GLY A 20 -6.01 -1.32 -0.63
C GLY A 20 -5.66 -2.81 -0.47
N TYR A 21 -5.99 -3.68 -1.43
CA TYR A 21 -5.71 -5.12 -1.40
C TYR A 21 -4.72 -5.54 -2.50
N GLY A 22 -4.06 -6.69 -2.33
CA GLY A 22 -3.19 -7.27 -3.38
C GLY A 22 -1.72 -6.81 -3.32
N HIS A 23 -1.21 -6.46 -2.15
CA HIS A 23 0.16 -5.95 -1.99
C HIS A 23 1.21 -7.02 -2.35
N ALA A 24 2.25 -6.62 -3.10
CA ALA A 24 3.28 -7.53 -3.61
C ALA A 24 4.12 -8.23 -2.51
N ILE A 25 4.15 -7.68 -1.29
CA ILE A 25 5.10 -8.05 -0.24
C ILE A 25 4.42 -8.64 1.02
N LEU A 26 3.22 -8.17 1.39
CA LEU A 26 2.62 -8.44 2.71
C LEU A 26 1.97 -9.83 2.80
N ARG A 27 2.62 -10.80 3.46
CA ARG A 27 2.10 -12.18 3.61
C ARG A 27 0.98 -12.36 4.65
N ARG A 28 0.72 -11.32 5.44
CA ARG A 28 -0.27 -11.27 6.52
C ARG A 28 -0.90 -9.86 6.55
N PRO A 29 -2.03 -9.64 7.25
CA PRO A 29 -2.57 -8.30 7.47
C PRO A 29 -1.49 -7.34 7.97
N ASP A 30 -1.43 -6.14 7.37
CA ASP A 30 -0.50 -5.09 7.79
C ASP A 30 -0.72 -4.77 9.28
N PRO A 31 0.32 -4.85 10.14
CA PRO A 31 0.20 -4.50 11.55
C PRO A 31 -0.37 -3.09 11.79
N ARG A 32 -0.15 -2.16 10.87
CA ARG A 32 -0.69 -0.79 10.94
C ARG A 32 -2.19 -0.75 10.69
N PHE A 33 -2.70 -1.56 9.76
CA PHE A 33 -4.13 -1.77 9.58
C PHE A 33 -4.74 -2.35 10.85
N MET A 34 -4.10 -3.38 11.42
CA MET A 34 -4.59 -4.01 12.65
C MET A 34 -4.60 -3.06 13.84
N ALA A 35 -3.62 -2.16 13.96
CA ALA A 35 -3.60 -1.14 15.00
C ALA A 35 -4.79 -0.16 14.86
N GLN A 36 -5.10 0.29 13.65
CA GLN A 36 -6.26 1.15 13.36
C GLN A 36 -7.58 0.43 13.62
N LYS A 37 -7.67 -0.84 13.24
CA LYS A 37 -8.83 -1.68 13.55
C LYS A 37 -9.07 -1.79 15.06
N ARG A 38 -8.02 -2.09 15.85
CA ARG A 38 -8.14 -2.17 17.33
C ARG A 38 -8.59 -0.85 17.94
N PHE A 39 -8.05 0.26 17.46
CA PHE A 39 -8.50 1.58 17.89
C PHE A 39 -9.99 1.80 17.60
N ALA A 40 -10.46 1.45 16.40
CA ALA A 40 -11.89 1.54 16.09
C ALA A 40 -12.75 0.61 16.96
N GLU A 41 -12.31 -0.62 17.23
CA GLU A 41 -13.05 -1.56 18.10
C GLU A 41 -13.25 -1.03 19.53
N GLU A 42 -12.31 -0.22 20.02
CA GLU A 42 -12.36 0.34 21.38
C GLU A 42 -13.16 1.65 21.45
N TYR A 43 -13.04 2.53 20.45
CA TYR A 43 -13.52 3.90 20.53
C TYR A 43 -14.67 4.25 19.58
N ILE A 44 -14.95 3.44 18.56
CA ILE A 44 -15.95 3.73 17.53
C ILE A 44 -17.02 2.63 17.55
N GLN A 45 -18.21 3.00 18.03
CA GLN A 45 -19.38 2.11 18.07
C GLN A 45 -20.33 2.46 16.92
N ASP A 46 -20.80 1.45 16.20
CA ASP A 46 -21.87 1.54 15.19
C ASP A 46 -21.65 2.58 14.06
N ASP A 47 -20.42 2.74 13.57
CA ASP A 47 -20.13 3.56 12.38
C ASP A 47 -20.29 2.76 11.08
N ASP A 48 -21.12 3.27 10.15
CA ASP A 48 -21.43 2.60 8.89
C ASP A 48 -20.20 2.37 8.01
N ILE A 49 -19.30 3.34 7.91
CA ILE A 49 -18.13 3.28 7.02
C ILE A 49 -17.10 2.31 7.60
N VAL A 50 -16.83 2.39 8.91
CA VAL A 50 -15.95 1.45 9.61
C VAL A 50 -16.48 0.02 9.48
N ASN A 51 -17.78 -0.18 9.65
CA ASN A 51 -18.43 -1.47 9.48
C ASN A 51 -18.29 -2.01 8.05
N VAL A 52 -18.39 -1.17 7.03
CA VAL A 52 -18.11 -1.56 5.64
C VAL A 52 -16.66 -2.01 5.49
N VAL A 53 -15.68 -1.26 6.01
CA VAL A 53 -14.26 -1.63 5.95
C VAL A 53 -14.01 -3.01 6.59
N TRP A 54 -14.62 -3.29 7.74
CA TRP A 54 -14.47 -4.58 8.42
C TRP A 54 -15.11 -5.74 7.64
N LYS A 55 -16.29 -5.53 7.06
CA LYS A 55 -16.92 -6.54 6.20
C LYS A 55 -16.08 -6.82 4.96
N VAL A 56 -15.51 -5.78 4.33
CA VAL A 56 -14.57 -5.93 3.21
C VAL A 56 -13.32 -6.71 3.63
N PHE A 57 -12.75 -6.42 4.80
CA PHE A 57 -11.61 -7.16 5.36
C PHE A 57 -11.89 -8.64 5.59
N LYS A 58 -13.12 -8.99 5.96
CA LYS A 58 -13.53 -10.39 6.11
C LYS A 58 -13.76 -11.09 4.77
N VAL A 59 -14.39 -10.42 3.81
CA VAL A 59 -14.89 -11.03 2.57
C VAL A 59 -13.85 -11.06 1.45
N VAL A 60 -13.06 -9.99 1.27
CA VAL A 60 -12.16 -9.86 0.12
C VAL A 60 -11.01 -10.86 0.13
N PRO A 61 -10.29 -11.10 1.25
CA PRO A 61 -9.09 -11.94 1.20
C PRO A 61 -9.35 -13.37 0.69
N PRO A 62 -10.36 -14.11 1.16
CA PRO A 62 -10.67 -15.45 0.65
C PRO A 62 -11.01 -15.46 -0.85
N ILE A 63 -11.71 -14.43 -1.35
CA ILE A 63 -12.03 -14.30 -2.78
C ILE A 63 -10.75 -14.13 -3.59
N LEU A 64 -9.84 -13.26 -3.14
CA LEU A 64 -8.58 -13.01 -3.85
C LEU A 64 -7.65 -14.22 -3.83
N GLU A 65 -7.62 -14.99 -2.74
CA GLU A 65 -6.88 -16.26 -2.65
C GLU A 65 -7.42 -17.29 -3.66
N GLY A 66 -8.74 -17.42 -3.76
CA GLY A 66 -9.40 -18.35 -4.68
C GLY A 66 -9.10 -18.10 -6.16
N LEU A 67 -8.74 -16.87 -6.55
CA LEU A 67 -8.43 -16.51 -7.93
C LEU A 67 -7.04 -16.98 -8.38
N GLY A 68 -6.12 -17.28 -7.45
CA GLY A 68 -4.74 -17.69 -7.76
C GLY A 68 -3.86 -16.62 -8.45
N LYS A 69 -4.40 -15.43 -8.73
CA LYS A 69 -3.70 -14.31 -9.39
C LYS A 69 -3.02 -13.36 -8.41
N VAL A 70 -3.47 -13.34 -7.16
CA VAL A 70 -2.98 -12.42 -6.13
C VAL A 70 -2.02 -13.14 -5.21
N LYS A 71 -0.75 -12.70 -5.17
CA LYS A 71 0.28 -13.31 -4.33
C LYS A 71 0.00 -13.13 -2.84
N ASN A 72 -0.48 -11.94 -2.44
CA ASN A 72 -0.94 -11.73 -1.08
C ASN A 72 -2.23 -10.89 -1.03
N PRO A 73 -3.30 -11.41 -0.41
CA PRO A 73 -4.64 -10.86 -0.48
C PRO A 73 -4.93 -9.85 0.63
N TRP A 74 -3.94 -9.42 1.41
CA TRP A 74 -4.15 -8.68 2.65
C TRP A 74 -4.17 -7.15 2.45
N PRO A 75 -4.93 -6.41 3.27
CA PRO A 75 -4.96 -4.96 3.18
C PRO A 75 -3.73 -4.30 3.82
N ASN A 76 -3.49 -3.05 3.44
CA ASN A 76 -2.52 -2.17 4.07
C ASN A 76 -3.19 -1.09 4.95
N VAL A 77 -2.38 -0.24 5.59
CA VAL A 77 -2.84 0.89 6.43
C VAL A 77 -3.84 1.85 5.75
N ASP A 78 -3.75 2.02 4.43
CA ASP A 78 -4.57 2.99 3.70
C ASP A 78 -6.02 2.50 3.56
N ALA A 79 -6.24 1.19 3.72
CA ALA A 79 -7.57 0.58 3.65
C ALA A 79 -8.46 0.84 4.88
N HIS A 80 -7.92 1.42 5.97
CA HIS A 80 -8.68 1.68 7.20
C HIS A 80 -8.65 3.15 7.63
N SER A 81 -7.49 3.80 7.53
CA SER A 81 -7.27 5.17 8.02
C SER A 81 -8.31 6.20 7.59
N GLY A 82 -8.79 6.14 6.34
CA GLY A 82 -9.81 7.08 5.85
C GLY A 82 -11.14 6.98 6.62
N ALA A 83 -11.59 5.77 6.96
CA ALA A 83 -12.83 5.59 7.71
C ALA A 83 -12.76 6.22 9.11
N LEU A 84 -11.59 6.12 9.76
CA LEU A 84 -11.36 6.77 11.06
C LEU A 84 -11.44 8.29 10.95
N LEU A 85 -10.80 8.87 9.93
CA LEU A 85 -10.80 10.32 9.73
C LEU A 85 -12.21 10.86 9.47
N VAL A 86 -12.97 10.18 8.60
CA VAL A 86 -14.36 10.56 8.32
C VAL A 86 -15.24 10.48 9.56
N HIS A 87 -15.10 9.42 10.37
CA HIS A 87 -15.87 9.26 11.61
C HIS A 87 -15.74 10.48 12.55
N TYR A 88 -14.52 11.01 12.69
CA TYR A 88 -14.26 12.19 13.52
C TYR A 88 -14.46 13.54 12.80
N GLY A 89 -15.12 13.55 11.64
CA GLY A 89 -15.51 14.77 10.92
C GLY A 89 -14.47 15.35 9.97
N MET A 90 -13.35 14.67 9.73
CA MET A 90 -12.35 15.09 8.74
C MET A 90 -12.72 14.56 7.35
N THR A 91 -13.50 15.32 6.60
CA THR A 91 -14.05 14.91 5.30
C THR A 91 -13.34 15.51 4.08
N GLU A 92 -12.33 16.35 4.32
CA GLU A 92 -11.53 17.02 3.31
C GLU A 92 -10.48 16.04 2.76
N TYR A 93 -10.89 15.10 1.90
CA TYR A 93 -10.03 14.01 1.40
C TYR A 93 -8.70 14.50 0.80
N SER A 94 -8.69 15.66 0.14
CA SER A 94 -7.49 16.28 -0.42
C SER A 94 -6.46 16.67 0.64
N PHE A 95 -6.88 16.85 1.90
CA PHE A 95 -6.03 17.20 3.03
C PHE A 95 -5.35 16.00 3.69
N TYR A 96 -5.79 14.77 3.43
CA TYR A 96 -5.25 13.57 4.09
C TYR A 96 -3.74 13.38 3.86
N THR A 97 -3.25 13.77 2.68
CA THR A 97 -1.82 13.72 2.37
C THR A 97 -0.99 14.69 3.22
N VAL A 98 -1.58 15.78 3.72
CA VAL A 98 -0.91 16.68 4.66
C VAL A 98 -0.67 15.99 5.99
N LEU A 99 -1.68 15.28 6.53
CA LEU A 99 -1.54 14.47 7.75
C LEU A 99 -0.44 13.40 7.57
N PHE A 100 -0.42 12.75 6.41
CA PHE A 100 0.62 11.78 6.09
C PHE A 100 2.01 12.43 6.05
N GLY A 101 2.15 13.60 5.43
CA GLY A 101 3.41 14.35 5.40
C GLY A 101 3.93 14.71 6.80
N VAL A 102 3.05 15.20 7.68
CA VAL A 102 3.39 15.53 9.07
C VAL A 102 3.88 14.29 9.83
N SER A 103 3.17 13.16 9.73
CA SER A 103 3.58 11.89 10.33
C SER A 103 4.94 11.39 9.78
N ARG A 104 5.11 11.45 8.45
CA ARG A 104 6.32 10.96 7.77
C ARG A 104 7.56 11.79 8.11
N ALA A 105 7.39 13.09 8.40
CA ALA A 105 8.48 13.99 8.78
C ALA A 105 9.32 13.42 9.93
N LEU A 106 8.69 12.79 10.93
CA LEU A 106 9.38 12.19 12.07
C LEU A 106 10.48 11.20 11.65
N GLY A 107 10.14 10.27 10.74
CA GLY A 107 11.07 9.24 10.28
C GLY A 107 12.14 9.78 9.34
N VAL A 108 11.76 10.59 8.35
CA VAL A 108 12.72 11.10 7.35
C VAL A 108 13.69 12.10 7.95
N MET A 109 13.25 12.93 8.91
CA MET A 109 14.13 13.88 9.59
C MET A 109 15.08 13.18 10.57
N ALA A 110 14.62 12.15 11.29
CA ALA A 110 15.50 11.34 12.12
C ALA A 110 16.60 10.66 11.29
N ALA A 111 16.23 10.07 10.14
CA ALA A 111 17.20 9.49 9.21
C ALA A 111 18.15 10.56 8.66
N LEU A 112 17.65 11.75 8.32
CA LEU A 112 18.47 12.86 7.83
C LEU A 112 19.53 13.30 8.84
N CYS A 113 19.18 13.42 10.13
CA CYS A 113 20.14 13.72 11.20
C CYS A 113 21.28 12.70 11.22
N TRP A 114 20.95 11.41 11.14
CA TRP A 114 21.95 10.34 11.09
C TRP A 114 22.79 10.37 9.82
N SER A 115 22.20 10.67 8.66
CA SER A 115 22.96 10.80 7.41
C SER A 115 24.00 11.92 7.50
N ARG A 116 23.73 13.00 8.25
CA ARG A 116 24.71 14.07 8.50
C ARG A 116 25.76 13.66 9.51
N ALA A 117 25.34 13.06 10.63
CA ALA A 117 26.26 12.56 11.66
C ALA A 117 27.26 11.53 11.11
N LEU A 118 26.81 10.67 10.19
CA LEU A 118 27.63 9.64 9.54
C LEU A 118 28.41 10.15 8.32
N GLY A 119 28.29 11.44 7.97
CA GLY A 119 29.01 12.01 6.82
C GLY A 119 28.66 11.36 5.47
N MET A 120 27.42 10.90 5.29
CA MET A 120 27.01 10.24 4.03
C MET A 120 27.18 11.20 2.83
N PRO A 121 27.78 10.74 1.72
CA PRO A 121 28.05 11.57 0.54
C PRO A 121 26.79 11.87 -0.26
N LEU A 122 26.94 12.71 -1.30
CA LEU A 122 25.86 12.97 -2.26
C LEU A 122 25.44 11.69 -3.00
N GLU A 123 24.14 11.39 -2.98
CA GLU A 123 23.57 10.35 -3.84
C GLU A 123 23.60 10.81 -5.30
N ARG A 124 24.40 10.12 -6.14
CA ARG A 124 24.58 10.46 -7.56
C ARG A 124 24.52 9.23 -8.47
N PRO A 125 23.34 8.62 -8.66
CA PRO A 125 23.17 7.48 -9.56
C PRO A 125 23.44 7.90 -11.01
N LYS A 126 23.93 6.97 -11.84
CA LYS A 126 24.14 7.20 -13.27
C LYS A 126 22.88 6.84 -14.05
N SER A 127 22.31 7.80 -14.75
CA SER A 127 21.24 7.55 -15.73
C SER A 127 21.83 7.01 -17.03
N VAL A 128 21.12 6.06 -17.65
CA VAL A 128 21.46 5.52 -18.97
C VAL A 128 20.23 5.50 -19.86
N THR A 129 20.42 5.62 -21.17
CA THR A 129 19.34 5.53 -22.15
C THR A 129 19.15 4.09 -22.61
N THR A 130 17.99 3.77 -23.18
CA THR A 130 17.76 2.47 -23.81
C THR A 130 18.78 2.16 -24.92
N ASN A 131 19.19 3.17 -25.70
CA ASN A 131 20.22 2.99 -26.73
C ASN A 131 21.57 2.63 -26.12
N TRP A 132 21.98 3.35 -25.07
CA TRP A 132 23.19 3.01 -24.33
C TRP A 132 23.15 1.57 -23.80
N VAL A 133 22.02 1.12 -23.25
CA VAL A 133 21.86 -0.27 -22.77
C VAL A 133 21.99 -1.28 -23.93
N ARG A 134 21.40 -1.00 -25.09
CA ARG A 134 21.51 -1.88 -26.27
C ARG A 134 22.96 -1.97 -26.77
N GLU A 135 23.63 -0.84 -26.88
CA GLU A 135 25.04 -0.77 -27.28
C GLU A 135 25.95 -1.49 -26.29
N PHE A 136 25.73 -1.27 -24.98
CA PHE A 136 26.44 -1.97 -23.93
C PHE A 136 26.27 -3.49 -24.02
N LEU A 137 25.03 -3.98 -24.21
CA LEU A 137 24.79 -5.42 -24.36
C LEU A 137 25.36 -6.00 -25.67
N ALA A 138 25.37 -5.24 -26.76
CA ALA A 138 25.95 -5.67 -28.03
C ALA A 138 27.48 -5.82 -27.92
N GLN A 139 28.16 -4.81 -27.36
CA GLN A 139 29.61 -4.83 -27.14
C GLN A 139 30.03 -5.97 -26.19
N ASN A 140 29.23 -6.26 -25.16
CA ASN A 140 29.50 -7.34 -24.20
C ASN A 140 29.01 -8.72 -24.67
N LYS A 141 28.31 -8.84 -25.81
CA LYS A 141 28.04 -10.14 -26.46
C LYS A 141 29.18 -10.58 -27.38
N GLU A 142 29.92 -9.63 -27.95
CA GLU A 142 31.07 -9.92 -28.83
C GLU A 142 32.32 -10.35 -28.04
N VAL A 143 32.43 -9.90 -26.78
CA VAL A 143 33.40 -10.41 -25.81
C VAL A 143 32.75 -11.60 -25.10
N GLY A 144 32.84 -12.80 -25.70
CA GLY A 144 32.21 -14.01 -25.19
C GLY A 144 32.43 -14.20 -23.68
N ILE A 145 31.34 -14.20 -22.92
CA ILE A 145 31.30 -14.87 -21.63
C ILE A 145 31.32 -16.37 -21.97
N ASN A 146 32.52 -16.95 -21.94
CA ASN A 146 32.67 -18.38 -21.69
C ASN A 146 32.23 -18.68 -20.25
#